data_AF-A0A961UUI3-F1
#
_entry.id   AF-A0A961UUI3-F1
#
_cell.length_a   1.000
_cell.length_b   1.000
_cell.length_c   1.000
_cell.angle_alpha   90.00
_cell.angle_beta   90.00
_cell.angle_gamma   90.00
#
_symmetry.space_group_name_H-M   'P 1'
#
loop_
_entity.id
_entity.type
_entity.pdbx_description
1 polymer ?
#
loop_
_entity_poly.entity_id
_entity_poly.type
_entity_poly.pdbx_seq_one_letter_code
_entity_poly.pdbx_strand_id
1 'polypeptide(L)'
;MNSQFLYHVYGVTLGSDMALSLPTASADSAAYSQLDSGDAKDFERIRDGLPPSTDEWGQVSVLDDGAIYMRWNDWLEFVVSPDGRRISYHALCPGPPHAFEAYLANFAVSAAMIQHGEEPLHSTVVEWKGRGFGLTGPSGAGKSSLAAHLLTRGGRLVTDDMLRLT
;
A
#
# COMPACT_ATOMS: atom_id res chain seq x y z
N MET A 1 17.64 9.57 18.99
CA MET A 1 16.27 10.03 18.70
C MET A 1 15.98 9.56 17.29
N ASN A 2 15.18 8.50 17.13
CA ASN A 2 14.72 8.13 15.78
C ASN A 2 13.74 9.20 15.33
N SER A 3 14.05 9.90 14.24
CA SER A 3 13.11 10.83 13.63
C SER A 3 11.93 10.04 13.08
N GLN A 4 10.73 10.34 13.54
CA GLN A 4 9.51 9.75 12.99
C GLN A 4 9.02 10.65 11.85
N PHE A 5 8.96 10.10 10.65
CA PHE A 5 8.40 10.76 9.48
C PHE A 5 6.90 10.44 9.39
N LEU A 6 6.09 11.41 8.97
CA LEU A 6 4.66 11.23 8.76
C LEU A 6 4.30 11.56 7.32
N TYR A 7 3.59 10.64 6.68
CA TYR A 7 3.19 10.71 5.28
C TYR A 7 1.67 10.59 5.15
N HIS A 8 1.13 11.16 4.07
CA HIS A 8 -0.27 11.03 3.71
C HIS A 8 -0.41 10.18 2.45
N VAL A 9 -1.01 9.00 2.60
CA VAL A 9 -1.17 8.01 1.53
C VAL A 9 -2.64 7.64 1.47
N TYR A 10 -3.29 7.83 0.31
CA TYR A 10 -4.70 7.49 0.08
C TYR A 10 -5.70 7.91 1.18
N GLY A 11 -5.45 9.06 1.82
CA GLY A 11 -6.34 9.58 2.87
C GLY A 11 -6.02 9.12 4.29
N VAL A 12 -4.97 8.31 4.49
CA VAL A 12 -4.50 7.89 5.82
C VAL A 12 -3.09 8.40 6.11
N THR A 13 -2.75 8.49 7.40
CA THR A 13 -1.42 8.89 7.86
C THR A 13 -0.53 7.67 8.09
N LEU A 14 0.58 7.57 7.37
CA LEU A 14 1.60 6.55 7.57
C LEU A 14 2.79 7.12 8.34
N GLY A 15 3.09 6.56 9.51
CA GLY A 15 4.33 6.81 10.22
C GLY A 15 5.47 5.94 9.68
N SER A 16 6.70 6.43 9.70
CA SER A 16 7.87 5.69 9.22
C SER A 16 9.12 6.10 9.98
N ASP A 17 10.01 5.14 10.26
CA ASP A 17 11.35 5.39 10.80
C ASP A 17 12.38 5.76 9.71
N MET A 18 12.01 5.57 8.44
CA MET A 18 12.81 5.92 7.27
C MET A 18 12.19 7.06 6.47
N ALA A 19 13.05 7.83 5.80
CA ALA A 19 12.62 8.86 4.87
C ALA A 19 12.14 8.22 3.56
N LEU A 20 10.90 8.54 3.19
CA LEU A 20 10.22 8.17 1.95
C LEU A 20 9.95 9.42 1.09
N SER A 21 9.79 9.22 -0.21
CA SER A 21 9.44 10.24 -1.21
C SER A 21 7.92 10.36 -1.38
N LEU A 22 7.17 10.15 -0.30
CA LEU A 22 5.72 10.26 -0.25
C LEU A 22 5.27 11.65 0.19
N PRO A 23 4.02 12.07 -0.12
CA PRO A 23 3.47 13.33 0.38
C PRO A 23 3.52 13.37 1.91
N THR A 24 4.05 14.46 2.48
CA THR A 24 4.17 14.61 3.94
C THR A 24 2.82 14.93 4.58
N ALA A 25 2.58 14.37 5.76
CA ALA A 25 1.44 14.72 6.60
C ALA A 25 1.82 15.80 7.63
N SER A 26 0.81 16.42 8.25
CA SER A 26 1.03 17.33 9.38
C SER A 26 1.64 16.58 10.57
N ALA A 27 2.57 17.21 11.28
CA ALA A 27 3.24 16.66 12.45
C ALA A 27 2.27 16.30 13.60
N ASP A 28 1.11 16.94 13.65
CA ASP A 28 0.09 16.71 14.68
C ASP A 28 -0.87 15.53 14.35
N SER A 29 -0.68 14.87 13.21
CA SER A 29 -1.55 13.78 12.77
C SER A 29 -1.23 12.49 13.54
N ALA A 30 -2.24 11.82 14.08
CA ALA A 30 -2.07 10.47 14.61
C ALA A 30 -1.80 9.48 13.46
N ALA A 31 -0.81 8.60 13.63
CA ALA A 31 -0.52 7.57 12.65
C ALA A 31 -1.68 6.55 12.59
N TYR A 32 -2.17 6.30 11.38
CA TYR A 32 -3.12 5.23 11.07
C TYR A 32 -2.41 3.86 11.11
N SER A 33 -1.21 3.82 10.54
CA SER A 33 -0.28 2.70 10.61
C SER A 33 1.15 3.21 10.77
N GLN A 34 2.00 2.43 11.41
CA GLN A 34 3.43 2.67 11.53
C GLN A 34 4.20 1.64 10.69
N LEU A 35 5.10 2.13 9.83
CA LEU A 35 6.06 1.34 9.08
C LEU A 35 7.37 1.25 9.87
N ASP A 36 7.85 0.03 10.07
CA ASP A 36 9.13 -0.23 10.73
C ASP A 36 9.89 -1.35 10.01
N SER A 37 11.22 -1.30 10.03
CA SER A 37 12.04 -2.45 9.62
C SER A 37 11.82 -3.63 10.56
N GLY A 38 11.64 -4.84 10.01
CA GLY A 38 11.49 -6.07 10.78
C GLY A 38 12.75 -6.93 10.81
N ASP A 39 12.81 -7.87 11.75
CA ASP A 39 13.93 -8.81 11.90
C ASP A 39 13.87 -9.87 10.80
N ALA A 40 14.95 -10.03 10.04
CA ALA A 40 15.10 -11.02 8.99
C ALA A 40 14.70 -12.43 9.45
N LYS A 41 15.03 -12.81 10.68
CA LYS A 41 14.71 -14.13 11.25
C LYS A 41 13.22 -14.35 11.46
N ASP A 42 12.46 -13.29 11.70
CA ASP A 42 11.01 -13.39 11.85
C ASP A 42 10.36 -13.67 10.49
N PHE A 43 10.83 -12.99 9.44
CA PHE A 43 10.40 -13.23 8.06
C PHE A 43 10.79 -14.62 7.55
N GLU A 44 12.00 -15.09 7.86
CA GLU A 44 12.44 -16.46 7.56
C GLU A 44 11.50 -17.50 8.19
N ARG A 45 11.15 -17.33 9.47
CA ARG A 45 10.22 -18.24 10.16
C ARG A 45 8.82 -18.25 9.54
N ILE A 46 8.31 -17.09 9.12
CA ILE A 46 7.02 -17.01 8.42
C ILE A 46 7.09 -17.78 7.10
N ARG A 47 8.12 -17.54 6.29
CA ARG A 47 8.29 -18.19 4.98
C ARG A 47 8.42 -19.71 5.11
N ASP A 48 9.20 -20.19 6.08
CA ASP A 48 9.40 -21.63 6.30
C ASP A 48 8.12 -22.34 6.77
N GLY A 49 7.19 -21.60 7.39
CA GLY A 49 5.89 -22.11 7.82
C GLY A 49 4.81 -22.09 6.73
N LEU A 50 5.06 -21.44 5.59
CA LEU A 50 4.09 -21.30 4.50
C LEU A 50 4.34 -22.33 3.38
N PRO A 51 3.28 -22.79 2.70
CA PRO A 51 3.46 -23.57 1.48
C PRO A 51 4.14 -22.71 0.41
N PRO A 52 4.87 -23.34 -0.55
CA PRO A 52 5.45 -22.63 -1.68
C PRO A 52 4.39 -21.84 -2.46
N SER A 53 4.73 -20.62 -2.89
CA SER A 53 3.84 -19.86 -3.77
C SER A 53 3.62 -20.61 -5.09
N THR A 54 2.38 -20.63 -5.56
CA THR A 54 2.03 -21.08 -6.92
C THR A 54 2.05 -19.93 -7.93
N ASP A 55 2.18 -18.69 -7.47
CA ASP A 55 2.25 -17.48 -8.28
C ASP A 55 3.71 -17.03 -8.39
N GLU A 56 4.18 -16.88 -9.63
CA GLU A 56 5.55 -16.47 -9.95
C GLU A 56 5.83 -15.00 -9.57
N TRP A 57 4.80 -14.17 -9.41
CA TRP A 57 4.95 -12.74 -9.18
C TRP A 57 5.08 -12.38 -7.69
N GLY A 58 4.38 -13.12 -6.83
CA GLY A 58 4.39 -12.88 -5.39
C GLY A 58 3.55 -13.88 -4.61
N GLN A 59 3.51 -13.70 -3.30
CA GLN A 59 2.73 -14.50 -2.38
C GLN A 59 2.00 -13.58 -1.42
N VAL A 60 0.71 -13.86 -1.17
CA VAL A 60 -0.07 -13.22 -0.11
C VAL A 60 -0.70 -14.32 0.73
N SER A 61 -0.50 -14.25 2.05
CA SER A 61 -1.00 -15.24 3.00
C SER A 61 -1.55 -14.55 4.23
N VAL A 62 -2.68 -15.03 4.76
CA VAL A 62 -3.15 -14.69 6.10
C VAL A 62 -2.52 -15.67 7.08
N LEU A 63 -1.86 -15.16 8.10
CA LEU A 63 -1.20 -15.93 9.15
C LEU A 63 -2.20 -16.36 10.23
N ASP A 64 -1.82 -17.31 11.08
CA ASP A 64 -2.69 -17.89 12.12
C ASP A 64 -3.20 -16.84 13.13
N ASP A 65 -2.43 -15.78 13.38
CA ASP A 65 -2.80 -14.67 14.26
C ASP A 65 -3.66 -13.61 13.58
N GLY A 66 -3.97 -13.79 12.29
CA GLY A 66 -4.73 -12.86 11.46
C GLY A 66 -3.88 -11.81 10.76
N ALA A 67 -2.56 -11.79 10.93
CA ALA A 67 -1.68 -10.88 10.19
C ALA A 67 -1.67 -11.22 8.70
N ILE A 68 -1.39 -10.23 7.86
CA ILE A 68 -1.29 -10.41 6.40
C ILE A 68 0.19 -10.34 6.01
N TYR A 69 0.72 -11.46 5.53
CA TYR A 69 2.05 -11.53 4.95
C TYR A 69 2.00 -11.39 3.43
N MET A 70 2.93 -10.62 2.87
CA MET A 70 3.07 -10.42 1.44
C MET A 70 4.54 -10.46 1.02
N ARG A 71 4.83 -11.02 -0.15
CA ARG A 71 6.19 -11.15 -0.71
C ARG A 71 6.17 -11.00 -2.23
N TRP A 72 7.20 -10.38 -2.82
CA TRP A 72 7.37 -10.30 -4.28
C TRP A 72 8.81 -10.54 -4.71
N ASN A 73 8.97 -11.24 -5.84
CA ASN A 73 10.23 -11.53 -6.57
C ASN A 73 11.46 -11.72 -5.67
N ASP A 74 11.29 -12.37 -4.52
CA ASP A 74 12.31 -12.59 -3.50
C ASP A 74 13.13 -11.34 -3.11
N TRP A 75 12.57 -10.13 -3.24
CA TRP A 75 13.28 -8.87 -2.96
C TRP A 75 12.68 -8.07 -1.80
N LEU A 76 11.35 -8.13 -1.60
CA LEU A 76 10.63 -7.35 -0.61
C LEU A 76 9.50 -8.17 0.01
N GLU A 77 9.39 -8.05 1.32
CA GLU A 77 8.38 -8.70 2.14
C GLU A 77 7.74 -7.68 3.10
N PHE A 78 6.45 -7.82 3.33
CA PHE A 78 5.70 -7.07 4.34
C PHE A 78 4.89 -8.02 5.24
N VAL A 79 4.73 -7.62 6.49
CA VAL A 79 3.74 -8.17 7.42
C VAL A 79 2.90 -7.03 7.96
N VAL A 80 1.59 -7.13 7.81
CA VAL A 80 0.63 -6.17 8.37
C VAL A 80 -0.06 -6.82 9.56
N SER A 81 0.00 -6.15 10.71
CA SER A 81 -0.58 -6.67 11.95
C SER A 81 -2.10 -6.90 11.85
N PRO A 82 -2.68 -7.78 12.69
CA PRO A 82 -4.13 -8.06 12.67
C PRO A 82 -5.01 -6.82 12.90
N ASP A 83 -4.48 -5.80 13.57
CA ASP A 83 -5.17 -4.52 13.81
C ASP A 83 -4.83 -3.43 12.78
N GLY A 84 -4.01 -3.74 11.77
CA GLY A 84 -3.58 -2.81 10.73
C GLY A 84 -2.70 -1.66 11.20
N ARG A 85 -2.31 -1.61 12.49
CA ARG A 85 -1.56 -0.47 13.06
C ARG A 85 -0.06 -0.56 12.83
N ARG A 86 0.47 -1.73 12.49
CA ARG A 86 1.88 -1.93 12.19
C ARG A 86 2.06 -2.60 10.84
N ILE A 87 3.03 -2.09 10.10
CA ILE A 87 3.54 -2.65 8.86
C ILE A 87 5.02 -2.89 9.09
N SER A 88 5.43 -4.14 9.14
CA SER A 88 6.85 -4.51 9.20
C SER A 88 7.33 -4.86 7.81
N TYR A 89 8.51 -4.39 7.42
CA TYR A 89 9.12 -4.73 6.13
C TYR A 89 10.49 -5.37 6.29
N HIS A 90 10.84 -6.22 5.33
CA HIS A 90 12.18 -6.76 5.18
C HIS A 90 12.56 -6.77 3.70
N ALA A 91 13.69 -6.15 3.38
CA ALA A 91 14.24 -6.12 2.02
C ALA A 91 15.32 -7.20 1.89
N LEU A 92 15.06 -8.20 1.06
CA LEU A 92 15.97 -9.32 0.79
C LEU A 92 17.14 -8.91 -0.12
N CYS A 93 16.93 -7.91 -0.99
CA CYS A 93 18.00 -7.27 -1.75
C CYS A 93 17.71 -5.78 -1.98
N PRO A 94 18.73 -4.96 -2.31
CA PRO A 94 18.52 -3.55 -2.64
C PRO A 94 17.68 -3.44 -3.94
N GLY A 95 16.42 -3.09 -3.80
CA GLY A 95 15.53 -2.76 -4.91
C GLY A 95 15.58 -1.27 -5.27
N PRO A 96 14.96 -0.87 -6.39
CA PRO A 96 14.77 0.54 -6.71
C PRO A 96 13.90 1.21 -5.62
N PRO A 97 14.30 2.34 -5.03
CA PRO A 97 13.53 2.99 -3.96
C PRO A 97 12.07 3.30 -4.34
N HIS A 98 11.83 3.70 -5.60
CA HIS A 98 10.49 3.97 -6.11
C HIS A 98 9.61 2.72 -6.17
N ALA A 99 10.20 1.54 -6.35
CA ALA A 99 9.46 0.28 -6.30
C ALA A 99 9.03 -0.02 -4.86
N PHE A 100 9.88 0.25 -3.86
CA PHE A 100 9.51 0.03 -2.46
C PHE A 100 8.28 0.83 -2.07
N GLU A 101 8.29 2.14 -2.36
CA GLU A 101 7.18 3.05 -2.02
C GLU A 101 5.89 2.69 -2.75
N ALA A 102 5.98 2.28 -4.03
CA ALA A 102 4.83 1.83 -4.80
C ALA A 102 4.19 0.56 -4.18
N TYR A 103 5.00 -0.42 -3.77
CA TYR A 103 4.49 -1.65 -3.17
C TYR A 103 3.98 -1.42 -1.74
N LEU A 104 4.65 -0.56 -0.97
CA LEU A 104 4.19 -0.12 0.34
C LEU A 104 2.80 0.52 0.24
N ALA A 105 2.62 1.48 -0.67
CA ALA A 105 1.35 2.17 -0.84
C ALA A 105 0.25 1.23 -1.38
N ASN A 106 0.52 0.52 -2.48
CA ASN A 106 -0.49 -0.27 -3.19
C ASN A 106 -0.88 -1.58 -2.48
N PHE A 107 0.01 -2.16 -1.68
CA PHE A 107 -0.24 -3.45 -1.05
C PHE A 107 -0.30 -3.32 0.47
N ALA A 108 0.77 -2.85 1.12
CA ALA A 108 0.84 -2.90 2.58
C ALA A 108 -0.12 -1.91 3.26
N VAL A 109 -0.22 -0.67 2.76
CA VAL A 109 -1.20 0.31 3.27
C VAL A 109 -2.63 -0.13 2.96
N SER A 110 -2.89 -0.70 1.78
CA SER A 110 -4.22 -1.24 1.44
C SER A 110 -4.59 -2.45 2.31
N ALA A 111 -3.65 -3.35 2.59
CA ALA A 111 -3.86 -4.47 3.53
C ALA A 111 -4.13 -3.96 4.95
N ALA A 112 -3.45 -2.89 5.38
CA ALA A 112 -3.76 -2.26 6.66
C ALA A 112 -5.19 -1.71 6.68
N MET A 113 -5.66 -1.09 5.59
CA MET A 113 -7.07 -0.65 5.47
C MET A 113 -8.06 -1.80 5.64
N ILE A 114 -7.80 -2.94 5.00
CA ILE A 114 -8.62 -4.15 5.14
C ILE A 114 -8.67 -4.59 6.61
N GLN A 115 -7.54 -4.58 7.33
CA GLN A 115 -7.48 -4.94 8.76
C GLN A 115 -8.24 -3.97 9.67
N HIS A 116 -8.36 -2.71 9.26
CA HIS A 116 -9.21 -1.72 9.95
C HIS A 116 -10.70 -1.84 9.57
N GLY A 117 -11.07 -2.79 8.70
CA GLY A 117 -12.45 -3.02 8.24
C GLY A 117 -12.90 -2.07 7.13
N GLU A 118 -11.95 -1.44 6.42
CA GLU A 118 -12.22 -0.57 5.28
C GLU A 118 -12.11 -1.30 3.94
N GLU A 119 -12.73 -0.75 2.89
CA GLU A 119 -12.78 -1.37 1.56
C GLU A 119 -11.95 -0.55 0.54
N PRO A 120 -10.66 -0.89 0.32
CA PRO A 120 -9.88 -0.30 -0.75
C PRO A 120 -10.28 -0.92 -2.10
N LEU A 121 -10.63 -0.06 -3.06
CA LEU A 121 -10.94 -0.46 -4.44
C LEU A 121 -9.80 -0.09 -5.39
N HIS A 122 -9.40 -1.04 -6.23
CA HIS A 122 -8.51 -0.73 -7.36
C HIS A 122 -9.26 0.07 -8.42
N SER A 123 -9.09 1.39 -8.39
CA SER A 123 -9.87 2.33 -9.19
C SER A 123 -9.07 3.59 -9.49
N THR A 124 -9.09 4.00 -10.75
CA THR A 124 -8.71 5.36 -11.13
C THR A 124 -9.88 6.29 -10.82
N VAL A 125 -9.68 7.35 -10.06
CA VAL A 125 -10.72 8.31 -9.68
C VAL A 125 -10.41 9.68 -10.25
N VAL A 126 -11.37 10.23 -10.96
CA VAL A 126 -11.32 11.61 -11.50
C VAL A 126 -12.42 12.42 -10.84
N GLU A 127 -12.06 13.61 -10.35
CA GLU A 127 -13.01 14.63 -9.98
C GLU A 127 -13.42 15.42 -11.24
N TRP A 128 -14.72 15.50 -11.47
CA TRP A 128 -15.31 16.19 -12.59
C TRP A 128 -16.57 16.94 -12.15
N LYS A 129 -16.54 18.27 -12.26
CA LYS A 129 -17.65 19.16 -11.90
C LYS A 129 -18.12 18.97 -10.44
N GLY A 130 -17.18 18.83 -9.52
CA GLY A 130 -17.41 18.66 -8.08
C GLY A 130 -17.85 17.25 -7.68
N ARG A 131 -17.75 16.26 -8.57
CA ARG A 131 -18.12 14.86 -8.31
C ARG A 131 -16.96 13.92 -8.61
N GLY A 132 -16.71 12.96 -7.72
CA GLY A 132 -15.73 11.91 -7.95
C GLY A 132 -16.32 10.77 -8.77
N PHE A 133 -15.59 10.33 -9.80
CA PHE A 133 -15.94 9.19 -10.64
C PHE A 133 -14.85 8.13 -10.55
N GLY A 134 -15.17 6.99 -9.95
CA GLY A 134 -14.31 5.81 -9.92
C GLY A 134 -14.46 4.98 -11.19
N LEU A 135 -13.34 4.73 -11.87
CA LEU A 135 -13.24 3.90 -13.06
C LEU A 135 -12.62 2.56 -12.67
N THR A 136 -13.41 1.50 -12.73
CA THR A 136 -12.99 0.12 -12.43
C THR A 136 -13.13 -0.76 -13.68
N GLY A 137 -12.44 -1.90 -13.70
CA GLY A 137 -12.42 -2.83 -14.82
C GLY A 137 -11.04 -3.44 -15.06
N PRO A 138 -10.93 -4.46 -15.92
CA PRO A 138 -9.67 -5.16 -16.17
C PRO A 138 -8.60 -4.25 -16.79
N SER A 139 -7.34 -4.69 -16.72
CA SER A 139 -6.26 -4.03 -17.47
C SER A 139 -6.60 -3.97 -18.96
N GLY A 140 -6.27 -2.85 -19.61
CA GLY A 140 -6.61 -2.62 -21.02
C GLY A 140 -8.07 -2.20 -21.29
N ALA A 141 -8.96 -2.14 -20.30
CA ALA A 141 -10.36 -1.70 -20.48
C ALA A 141 -10.54 -0.21 -20.83
N GLY A 142 -9.45 0.56 -21.01
CA GLY A 142 -9.52 1.98 -21.37
C GLY A 142 -9.69 2.96 -20.21
N LYS A 143 -9.60 2.50 -18.95
CA LYS A 143 -9.74 3.34 -17.74
C LYS A 143 -8.81 4.56 -17.76
N SER A 144 -7.51 4.33 -17.98
CA SER A 144 -6.50 5.39 -18.02
C SER A 144 -6.70 6.32 -19.21
N SER A 145 -7.13 5.80 -20.37
CA SER A 145 -7.44 6.62 -21.54
C SER A 145 -8.65 7.53 -21.31
N LEU A 146 -9.71 7.00 -20.68
CA LEU A 146 -10.88 7.79 -20.30
C LEU A 146 -10.53 8.83 -19.23
N ALA A 147 -9.76 8.44 -18.22
CA ALA A 147 -9.28 9.36 -17.20
C ALA A 147 -8.50 10.52 -17.83
N ALA A 148 -7.49 10.21 -18.68
CA ALA A 148 -6.72 11.21 -19.40
C ALA A 148 -7.61 12.13 -20.24
N HIS A 149 -8.62 11.58 -20.94
CA HIS A 149 -9.57 12.39 -21.69
C HIS A 149 -10.33 13.39 -20.77
N LEU A 150 -10.83 12.93 -19.63
CA LEU A 150 -11.52 13.78 -18.67
C LEU A 150 -10.61 14.88 -18.10
N LEU A 151 -9.33 14.58 -17.84
CA LEU A 151 -8.35 15.58 -17.42
C LEU A 151 -8.17 16.67 -18.48
N THR A 152 -8.05 16.32 -19.77
CA THR A 152 -7.93 17.33 -20.85
C THR A 152 -9.16 18.24 -21.00
N ARG A 153 -10.29 17.84 -20.42
CA ARG A 153 -11.54 18.62 -20.44
C ARG A 153 -11.73 19.46 -19.17
N GLY A 154 -10.75 19.48 -18.25
CA GLY A 154 -10.80 20.23 -16.99
C GLY A 154 -11.12 19.40 -15.75
N GLY A 155 -11.05 18.07 -15.84
CA GLY A 155 -11.12 17.20 -14.68
C GLY A 155 -9.81 17.18 -13.88
N ARG A 156 -9.88 16.72 -12.64
CA ARG A 156 -8.70 16.57 -11.76
C ARG A 156 -8.53 15.12 -11.36
N LEU A 157 -7.31 14.60 -11.48
CA LEU A 157 -6.99 13.26 -11.00
C LEU A 157 -7.01 13.28 -9.47
N VAL A 158 -7.76 12.36 -8.88
CA VAL A 158 -7.80 12.16 -7.41
C VAL A 158 -6.82 11.07 -7.02
N THR A 159 -6.88 9.93 -7.71
CA THR A 159 -5.99 8.77 -7.55
C THR A 159 -6.04 7.96 -8.84
N ASP A 160 -4.98 7.29 -9.22
CA ASP A 160 -4.92 6.38 -10.38
C ASP A 160 -5.08 4.91 -9.97
N ASP A 161 -4.67 4.55 -8.76
CA ASP A 161 -4.59 3.17 -8.30
C ASP A 161 -5.64 2.78 -7.26
N MET A 162 -5.78 3.54 -6.17
CA MET A 162 -6.55 3.10 -5.00
C MET A 162 -7.58 4.15 -4.55
N LEU A 163 -8.84 3.73 -4.48
CA LEU A 163 -9.94 4.45 -3.86
C LEU A 163 -10.26 3.84 -2.50
N ARG A 164 -10.14 4.62 -1.43
CA ARG A 164 -10.57 4.25 -0.08
C ARG A 164 -12.07 4.52 0.08
N LEU A 165 -12.84 3.53 0.53
CA LEU A 165 -14.23 3.68 0.96
C LEU A 165 -14.33 3.59 2.48
N THR A 166 -15.04 4.53 3.10
CA THR A 166 -15.22 4.70 4.55
C THR A 166 -16.67 4.82 4.93
#